data_AF-A0A517PYX1-F1
#
_entry.id   AF-A0A517PYX1-F1
#
_cell.length_a   1.000
_cell.length_b   1.000
_cell.length_c   1.000
_cell.angle_alpha   90.00
_cell.angle_beta   90.00
_cell.angle_gamma   90.00
#
_symmetry.space_group_name_H-M   'P 1'
#
loop_
_entity.id
_entity.type
_entity.pdbx_description
1 polymer ?
#
loop_
_entity_poly.entity_id
_entity_poly.type
_entity_poly.pdbx_seq_one_letter_code
_entity_poly.pdbx_strand_id
1 'polypeptide(L)'
;MHQQPPQDPDTPDLPDQDLNHLRRSLIGAASGAALPVLAGFYFVYQFSAYTATLPPDSAVCGTPLVLPFCLFFFVAPVMALIGGVIAALLP
;
A
#
# COMPACT_ATOMS: atom_id res chain seq x y z
N MET A 1 31.03 2.80 36.58
CA MET A 1 31.50 3.59 35.41
C MET A 1 31.36 2.70 34.19
N HIS A 2 30.24 2.76 33.47
CA HIS A 2 30.08 2.03 32.21
C HIS A 2 30.51 2.95 31.08
N GLN A 3 31.66 2.63 30.47
CA GLN A 3 32.13 3.30 29.27
C GLN A 3 31.23 2.87 28.11
N GLN A 4 30.56 3.85 27.50
CA GLN A 4 29.88 3.68 26.23
C GLN A 4 30.96 3.33 25.17
N PRO A 5 30.76 2.29 24.33
CA PRO A 5 31.73 1.94 23.31
C PRO A 5 31.93 3.12 22.33
N PRO A 6 33.11 3.24 21.72
CA PRO A 6 33.42 4.34 20.81
C PRO A 6 32.40 4.37 19.67
N GLN A 7 31.68 5.48 19.59
CA GLN A 7 30.78 5.78 18.48
C GLN A 7 31.64 5.91 17.21
N ASP A 8 31.41 5.02 16.25
CA ASP A 8 32.07 5.01 14.96
C ASP A 8 31.71 6.33 14.22
N PRO A 9 32.68 7.23 13.96
CA PRO A 9 32.41 8.59 13.48
C PRO A 9 31.79 8.65 12.08
N ASP A 10 31.72 7.52 11.37
CA ASP A 10 31.18 7.41 10.02
C ASP A 10 29.71 6.96 9.99
N THR A 11 29.05 6.78 11.13
CA THR A 11 27.62 6.47 11.16
C THR A 11 26.83 7.76 11.01
N PRO A 12 26.08 8.00 9.91
CA PRO A 12 25.25 9.18 9.79
C PRO A 12 24.17 9.10 10.87
N ASP A 13 24.20 10.02 11.84
CA ASP A 13 23.10 10.22 12.78
C ASP A 13 21.88 10.69 11.97
N LEU A 14 21.05 9.74 11.51
CA LEU A 14 19.72 10.04 11.01
C LEU A 14 18.94 10.62 12.19
N PRO A 15 18.51 11.90 12.14
CA PRO A 15 17.80 12.49 13.25
C PRO A 15 16.50 11.72 13.47
N ASP A 16 16.28 11.19 14.68
CA ASP A 16 15.12 10.36 15.05
C ASP A 16 13.76 10.96 14.65
N GLN A 17 13.72 12.30 14.53
CA GLN A 17 12.58 13.06 14.06
C GLN A 17 12.18 12.73 12.62
N ASP A 18 13.15 12.54 11.72
CA ASP A 18 12.91 12.25 10.31
C ASP A 18 12.38 10.81 10.13
N LEU A 19 12.88 9.88 10.94
CA LEU A 19 12.42 8.49 10.95
C LEU A 19 10.96 8.36 11.43
N ASN A 20 10.58 9.14 12.45
CA ASN A 20 9.21 9.15 12.95
C ASN A 20 8.23 9.79 11.96
N HIS A 21 8.61 10.88 11.27
CA HIS A 21 7.81 11.46 10.20
C HIS A 21 7.64 10.52 9.01
N LEU A 22 8.73 9.85 8.58
CA LEU A 22 8.69 8.85 7.52
C LEU A 22 7.77 7.69 7.91
N ARG A 23 7.90 7.16 9.14
CA ARG A 23 7.05 6.07 9.63
C ARG A 23 5.58 6.47 9.66
N ARG A 24 5.26 7.68 10.13
CA ARG A 24 3.88 8.18 10.17
C ARG A 24 3.32 8.36 8.76
N SER A 25 4.12 8.87 7.82
CA SER A 25 3.78 8.96 6.40
C SER A 25 3.49 7.58 5.80
N LEU A 26 4.34 6.58 6.06
CA LEU A 26 4.13 5.21 5.55
C LEU A 26 2.84 4.58 6.11
N ILE A 27 2.52 4.83 7.38
CA ILE A 27 1.27 4.36 7.98
C ILE A 27 0.05 5.05 7.32
N GLY A 28 0.13 6.35 7.09
CA GLY A 28 -0.88 7.10 6.35
C GLY A 28 -1.05 6.62 4.92
N ALA A 29 0.05 6.28 4.25
CA ALA A 29 0.02 5.77 2.90
C ALA A 29 -0.61 4.38 2.83
N ALA A 30 -0.25 3.49 3.76
CA ALA A 30 -0.85 2.17 3.87
C ALA A 30 -2.36 2.24 4.15
N SER A 31 -2.79 3.15 5.04
CA SER A 31 -4.22 3.31 5.35
C SER A 31 -5.00 3.94 4.20
N GLY A 32 -4.41 4.90 3.48
CA GLY A 32 -5.01 5.49 2.28
C GLY A 32 -5.17 4.47 1.14
N ALA A 33 -4.18 3.61 0.92
CA ALA A 33 -4.24 2.57 -0.11
C ALA A 33 -5.20 1.42 0.22
N ALA A 34 -5.53 1.22 1.51
CA ALA A 34 -6.26 0.03 1.97
C ALA A 34 -7.61 -0.16 1.27
N LEU A 35 -8.40 0.91 1.12
CA LEU A 35 -9.73 0.83 0.52
C LEU A 35 -9.68 0.43 -0.98
N PRO A 36 -8.92 1.13 -1.85
CA PRO A 36 -8.76 0.71 -3.24
C PRO A 36 -8.19 -0.70 -3.41
N VAL A 37 -7.21 -1.07 -2.57
CA VAL A 37 -6.59 -2.40 -2.62
C VAL A 37 -7.60 -3.48 -2.24
N LEU A 38 -8.36 -3.29 -1.16
CA LEU A 38 -9.38 -4.23 -0.71
C LEU A 38 -10.50 -4.38 -1.73
N ALA A 39 -10.94 -3.26 -2.33
CA ALA A 39 -11.90 -3.29 -3.43
C ALA A 39 -11.35 -4.06 -4.64
N GLY A 40 -10.10 -3.83 -5.02
CA GLY A 40 -9.44 -4.57 -6.10
C GLY A 40 -9.42 -6.08 -5.86
N PHE A 41 -9.04 -6.51 -4.65
CA PHE A 41 -9.05 -7.93 -4.27
C PHE A 41 -10.45 -8.53 -4.30
N TYR A 42 -11.47 -7.77 -3.87
CA TYR A 42 -12.86 -8.21 -3.92
C TYR A 42 -13.30 -8.50 -5.36
N PHE A 43 -12.99 -7.63 -6.32
CA PHE A 43 -13.33 -7.86 -7.73
C PHE A 43 -12.60 -9.07 -8.32
N VAL A 44 -11.32 -9.25 -7.99
CA VAL A 44 -10.56 -10.44 -8.42
C VAL A 44 -11.18 -11.70 -7.84
N TYR A 45 -11.52 -11.70 -6.56
CA TYR A 45 -12.17 -12.85 -5.90
C TYR A 45 -13.52 -13.18 -6.53
N GLN A 46 -14.35 -12.16 -6.77
CA GLN A 46 -15.67 -12.35 -7.36
C GLN A 46 -15.56 -12.90 -8.79
N PHE A 47 -14.59 -12.42 -9.58
CA PHE A 47 -14.32 -12.96 -10.91
C PHE A 47 -13.88 -14.42 -10.84
N SER A 48 -12.96 -14.76 -9.95
CA SER A 48 -12.51 -16.15 -9.73
C SER A 48 -13.67 -17.09 -9.35
N ALA A 49 -14.56 -16.64 -8.47
CA ALA A 49 -15.75 -17.40 -8.09
C ALA A 49 -16.71 -17.59 -9.28
N TYR A 50 -16.93 -16.53 -10.08
CA TYR A 50 -17.74 -16.63 -11.29
C TYR A 50 -17.13 -17.63 -12.27
N THR A 51 -15.82 -17.55 -12.56
CA THR A 51 -15.10 -18.50 -13.43
C THR A 51 -15.23 -19.95 -12.99
N ALA A 52 -15.27 -20.21 -11.67
CA ALA A 52 -15.41 -21.55 -11.13
C ALA A 52 -16.82 -22.14 -11.30
N THR A 53 -17.85 -21.30 -11.47
CA THR A 53 -19.24 -21.74 -11.67
C THR A 53 -19.62 -21.97 -13.13
N LEU A 54 -18.77 -21.58 -14.08
CA LEU A 54 -19.08 -21.79 -15.49
C LEU A 54 -18.86 -23.25 -15.90
N PRO A 55 -19.69 -23.79 -16.82
CA PRO A 55 -19.44 -25.07 -17.45
C PRO A 55 -18.04 -25.08 -18.12
N PRO A 56 -17.36 -26.24 -18.15
CA PRO A 56 -16.14 -26.39 -18.95
C PRO A 56 -16.43 -25.99 -20.40
N ASP A 57 -15.47 -25.31 -21.05
CA ASP A 57 -15.56 -24.68 -22.38
C ASP A 57 -16.38 -23.37 -22.51
N SER A 58 -16.87 -22.81 -21.41
CA SER A 58 -17.51 -21.47 -21.45
C SER A 58 -16.45 -20.36 -21.36
N ALA A 59 -16.44 -19.44 -22.34
CA ALA A 59 -15.58 -18.26 -22.28
C ALA A 59 -16.27 -17.10 -21.54
N VAL A 60 -15.53 -16.43 -20.66
CA VAL A 60 -16.01 -15.16 -20.08
C VAL A 60 -15.68 -14.03 -21.05
N CYS A 61 -16.71 -13.35 -21.55
CA CYS A 61 -16.55 -12.19 -22.43
C CYS A 61 -16.33 -10.91 -21.62
N GLY A 62 -15.32 -10.13 -22.03
CA GLY A 62 -14.97 -8.83 -21.43
C GLY A 62 -13.58 -8.81 -20.81
N THR A 63 -13.23 -7.65 -20.25
CA THR A 63 -11.96 -7.42 -19.55
C THR A 63 -12.22 -7.17 -18.05
N PRO A 64 -12.70 -8.18 -17.30
CA PRO A 64 -13.14 -8.02 -15.91
C PRO A 64 -12.00 -7.63 -14.98
N LEU A 65 -10.75 -7.87 -15.38
CA LEU A 65 -9.56 -7.47 -14.63
C LEU A 65 -9.17 -6.00 -14.82
N VAL A 66 -9.73 -5.27 -15.81
CA VAL A 66 -9.33 -3.86 -16.05
C VAL A 66 -9.61 -2.98 -14.83
N LEU A 67 -10.77 -3.14 -14.19
CA LEU A 67 -11.11 -2.35 -13.00
C LEU A 67 -10.16 -2.61 -11.82
N PRO A 68 -9.89 -3.86 -11.39
CA PRO A 68 -8.92 -4.11 -10.34
C PRO A 68 -7.50 -3.67 -10.73
N PHE A 69 -7.09 -3.80 -12.01
CA PHE A 69 -5.83 -3.22 -12.49
C PHE A 69 -5.81 -1.69 -12.29
N CYS A 70 -6.87 -0.98 -12.66
CA CYS A 70 -6.96 0.47 -12.42
C CYS A 70 -6.88 0.82 -10.93
N LEU A 71 -7.53 0.02 -10.07
CA LEU A 71 -7.50 0.22 -8.62
C LEU A 71 -6.09 0.02 -8.04
N PHE A 72 -5.37 -1.02 -8.46
CA PHE A 72 -4.03 -1.31 -7.93
C PHE A 72 -2.93 -0.37 -8.45
N PHE A 73 -2.97 0.01 -9.73
CA PHE A 73 -1.86 0.73 -10.36
C PHE A 73 -2.06 2.25 -10.41
N PHE A 74 -3.29 2.75 -10.28
CA PHE A 74 -3.56 4.18 -10.34
C PHE A 74 -4.23 4.70 -9.07
N VAL A 75 -5.35 4.10 -8.65
CA VAL A 75 -6.12 4.64 -7.53
C VAL A 75 -5.43 4.39 -6.18
N ALA A 76 -4.93 3.18 -5.94
CA ALA A 76 -4.25 2.83 -4.69
C ALA A 76 -2.99 3.69 -4.45
N PRO A 77 -2.07 3.89 -5.43
CA PRO A 77 -0.92 4.75 -5.24
C PRO A 77 -1.30 6.21 -4.99
N VAL A 78 -2.28 6.75 -5.71
CA VAL A 78 -2.75 8.12 -5.50
C VAL A 78 -3.33 8.30 -4.10
N MET A 79 -4.17 7.37 -3.65
CA MET A 79 -4.72 7.41 -2.29
C MET A 79 -3.65 7.18 -1.21
N ALA A 80 -2.63 6.36 -1.50
CA ALA A 80 -1.48 6.20 -0.63
C ALA A 80 -0.71 7.51 -0.46
N LEU A 81 -0.45 8.23 -1.55
CA LEU A 81 0.22 9.53 -1.48
C LEU A 81 -0.60 10.54 -0.68
N ILE A 82 -1.91 10.61 -0.92
CA ILE A 82 -2.81 11.50 -0.15
C ILE A 82 -2.78 11.14 1.34
N GLY A 83 -2.94 9.86 1.69
CA GLY A 83 -2.92 9.40 3.07
C GLY A 83 -1.58 9.64 3.76
N GLY A 84 -0.47 9.42 3.06
CA GLY A 84 0.88 9.66 3.59
C GLY A 84 1.16 11.13 3.82
N VAL A 85 0.76 12.01 2.90
CA VAL A 85 0.88 13.47 3.07
C VAL A 85 0.03 13.96 4.24
N ILE A 86 -1.22 13.50 4.36
CA ILE A 86 -2.09 13.88 5.49
C ILE A 86 -1.48 13.43 6.82
N ALA A 87 -0.98 12.19 6.91
CA ALA A 87 -0.37 11.68 8.12
C ALA A 87 0.95 12.36 8.48
N ALA A 88 1.72 12.81 7.48
CA ALA A 88 2.96 13.57 7.69
C ALA A 88 2.69 15.00 8.18
N LEU A 89 1.57 15.60 7.75
CA LEU A 89 1.15 16.95 8.14
C LEU A 89 0.42 17.00 9.49
N LEU A 90 -0.04 15.86 10.00
CA LEU A 90 -0.68 15.80 11.32
C LEU A 90 0.39 16.03 12.42
N PRO A 91 0.17 16.98 13.35
CA PRO A 91 1.06 17.20 14.49
C PRO A 91 1.12 15.97 15.40
#